data_AF-A0A402ACD1-F1
#
_entry.id   AF-A0A402ACD1-F1
#
_cell.length_a   1.000
_cell.length_b   1.000
_cell.length_c   1.000
_cell.angle_alpha   90.00
_cell.angle_beta   90.00
_cell.angle_gamma   90.00
#
_symmetry.space_group_name_H-M   'P 1'
#
loop_
_entity.id
_entity.type
_entity.pdbx_description
1 polymer ?
#
loop_
_entity_poly.entity_id
_entity_poly.type
_entity_poly.pdbx_seq_one_letter_code
_entity_poly.pdbx_strand_id
1 'polypeptide(L)'
;MLTDPKLRSQVDALWDKLWTGGLSNPLDAIEQLSYLIFLKRLDDEENRQEKLARLRDENYAARIPEEMRWRYWSKLTGSNVLQHLRDKVFPWFRQLGNSERVQNAAGVFPDNETETLQEKKNSFELYMQNAEFKINKASLLIEACNLIDQMQISAQNQDVQGDLYEYLLSKLSTAGRNGQFRTPATLFV
;
A
#
# COMPACT_ATOMS: atom_id res chain seq x y z
N MET A 1 6.08 -11.89 -13.09
CA MET A 1 6.63 -10.69 -13.79
C MET A 1 5.42 -9.90 -14.22
N LEU A 2 5.29 -8.60 -13.89
CA LEU A 2 4.07 -7.85 -14.21
C LEU A 2 3.65 -8.03 -15.66
N THR A 3 2.58 -8.79 -15.84
CA THR A 3 2.07 -9.23 -17.13
C THR A 3 1.37 -8.10 -17.88
N ASP A 4 0.94 -7.04 -17.17
CA ASP A 4 0.35 -5.84 -17.74
C ASP A 4 1.40 -4.70 -17.89
N PRO A 5 1.86 -4.39 -19.12
CA PRO A 5 2.84 -3.33 -19.36
C PRO A 5 2.30 -1.93 -19.04
N LYS A 6 0.99 -1.70 -19.15
CA LYS A 6 0.36 -0.41 -18.88
C LYS A 6 0.37 -0.13 -17.39
N LEU A 7 -0.05 -1.10 -16.59
CA LEU A 7 -0.02 -0.99 -15.13
C LEU A 7 1.41 -0.78 -14.63
N ARG A 8 2.40 -1.47 -15.23
CA ARG A 8 3.82 -1.29 -14.89
C ARG A 8 4.26 0.16 -15.11
N SER A 9 3.96 0.69 -16.29
CA SER A 9 4.32 2.07 -16.66
C SER A 9 3.66 3.09 -15.74
N GLN A 10 2.39 2.88 -15.37
CA GLN A 10 1.68 3.74 -14.43
C GLN A 10 2.29 3.72 -13.01
N VAL A 11 2.69 2.55 -12.54
CA VAL A 11 3.36 2.37 -11.24
C VAL A 11 4.74 3.03 -11.25
N ASP A 12 5.52 2.83 -12.32
CA ASP A 12 6.84 3.45 -12.47
C ASP A 12 6.72 4.98 -12.54
N ALA A 13 5.75 5.52 -13.29
CA ALA A 13 5.50 6.97 -13.36
C ALA A 13 5.09 7.56 -12.00
N LEU A 14 4.28 6.85 -11.23
CA LEU A 14 3.89 7.27 -9.89
C LEU A 14 5.08 7.23 -8.91
N TRP A 15 5.92 6.21 -9.01
CA TRP A 15 7.17 6.12 -8.25
C TRP A 15 8.12 7.29 -8.56
N ASP A 16 8.37 7.58 -9.83
CA ASP A 16 9.19 8.72 -10.26
C ASP A 16 8.64 10.05 -9.75
N LYS A 17 7.31 10.19 -9.72
CA LYS A 17 6.64 11.39 -9.20
C LYS A 17 6.79 11.54 -7.70
N LEU A 18 6.69 10.46 -6.93
CA LEU A 18 6.91 10.47 -5.48
C LEU A 18 8.38 10.77 -5.14
N TRP A 19 9.30 10.20 -5.90
CA TRP A 19 10.74 10.44 -5.81
C TRP A 19 11.09 11.92 -6.07
N THR A 20 10.69 12.44 -7.23
CA THR A 20 10.95 13.86 -7.61
C THR A 20 10.13 14.85 -6.79
N GLY A 21 8.97 14.43 -6.27
CA GLY A 21 8.01 15.26 -5.56
C GLY A 21 8.40 15.64 -4.14
N GLY A 22 9.37 14.96 -3.52
CA GLY A 22 9.87 15.35 -2.20
C GLY A 22 10.34 14.22 -1.29
N LEU A 23 10.30 12.96 -1.72
CA LEU A 23 10.89 11.85 -0.98
C LEU A 23 12.35 11.68 -1.41
N SER A 24 13.28 12.05 -0.51
CA SER A 24 14.73 12.04 -0.80
C SER A 24 15.35 10.64 -0.83
N ASN A 25 14.64 9.60 -0.38
CA ASN A 25 15.08 8.20 -0.44
C ASN A 25 14.16 7.37 -1.38
N PRO A 26 14.71 6.65 -2.38
CA PRO A 26 13.88 5.91 -3.34
C PRO A 26 13.19 4.72 -2.67
N LEU A 27 13.75 4.24 -1.55
CA LEU A 27 13.12 3.25 -0.68
C LEU A 27 11.85 3.82 -0.05
N ASP A 28 11.90 5.05 0.48
CA ASP A 28 10.72 5.69 1.05
C ASP A 28 9.63 5.87 -0.02
N ALA A 29 10.00 6.22 -1.26
CA ALA A 29 9.04 6.36 -2.35
C ALA A 29 8.30 5.06 -2.68
N ILE A 30 9.00 3.93 -2.76
CA ILE A 30 8.36 2.63 -3.02
C ILE A 30 7.55 2.15 -1.81
N GLU A 31 7.99 2.43 -0.57
CA GLU A 31 7.23 2.15 0.65
C GLU A 31 5.91 2.92 0.68
N GLN A 32 5.95 4.25 0.51
CA GLN A 32 4.74 5.08 0.52
C GLN A 32 3.79 4.67 -0.60
N LEU A 33 4.31 4.37 -1.80
CA LEU A 33 3.52 3.85 -2.90
C LEU A 33 2.80 2.54 -2.54
N SER A 34 3.53 1.61 -1.95
CA SER A 34 2.99 0.30 -1.54
C SER A 34 1.89 0.45 -0.50
N TYR A 35 2.07 1.32 0.49
CA TYR A 35 1.04 1.60 1.50
C TYR A 35 -0.22 2.22 0.90
N LEU A 36 -0.07 3.19 0.00
CA LEU A 36 -1.22 3.83 -0.66
C LEU A 36 -2.01 2.83 -1.53
N ILE A 37 -1.32 2.02 -2.33
CA ILE A 37 -1.98 0.97 -3.13
C ILE A 37 -2.75 -0.01 -2.23
N PHE A 38 -2.18 -0.37 -1.08
CA PHE A 38 -2.85 -1.26 -0.14
C PHE A 38 -4.11 -0.62 0.46
N LEU A 39 -4.02 0.61 0.96
CA LEU A 39 -5.17 1.34 1.52
C LEU A 39 -6.29 1.47 0.49
N LYS A 40 -5.94 1.69 -0.79
CA LYS A 40 -6.92 1.73 -1.88
C LYS A 40 -7.61 0.39 -2.07
N ARG A 41 -6.86 -0.71 -2.18
CA ARG A 41 -7.43 -2.05 -2.34
C ARG A 41 -8.33 -2.44 -1.18
N LEU A 42 -7.92 -2.06 0.04
CA LEU A 42 -8.67 -2.33 1.25
C LEU A 42 -10.04 -1.63 1.22
N ASP A 43 -10.12 -0.36 0.79
CA ASP A 43 -11.40 0.33 0.62
C ASP A 43 -12.23 -0.22 -0.56
N ASP A 44 -11.59 -0.58 -1.68
CA ASP A 44 -12.30 -1.14 -2.83
C ASP A 44 -12.94 -2.51 -2.52
N GLU A 45 -12.27 -3.35 -1.76
CA GLU A 45 -12.82 -4.63 -1.30
C GLU A 45 -13.98 -4.40 -0.34
N GLU A 46 -13.84 -3.47 0.61
CA GLU A 46 -14.93 -3.11 1.52
C GLU A 46 -16.14 -2.54 0.77
N ASN A 47 -15.91 -1.71 -0.25
CA ASN A 47 -16.96 -1.22 -1.16
C ASN A 47 -17.65 -2.37 -1.90
N ARG A 48 -16.89 -3.35 -2.36
CA ARG A 48 -17.43 -4.51 -3.08
C ARG A 48 -18.33 -5.35 -2.17
N GLN A 49 -17.87 -5.66 -0.96
CA GLN A 49 -18.65 -6.43 0.00
C GLN A 49 -19.92 -5.67 0.44
N GLU A 50 -19.80 -4.36 0.69
CA GLU A 50 -20.94 -3.51 1.01
C GLU A 50 -21.97 -3.49 -0.13
N LYS A 51 -21.53 -3.41 -1.39
CA LYS A 51 -22.41 -3.51 -2.57
C LYS A 51 -23.07 -4.88 -2.69
N LEU A 52 -22.32 -5.96 -2.49
CA LEU A 52 -22.87 -7.32 -2.57
C LEU A 52 -23.92 -7.58 -1.50
N ALA A 53 -23.68 -7.14 -0.27
CA ALA A 53 -24.65 -7.25 0.81
C ALA A 53 -25.91 -6.44 0.53
N ARG A 54 -25.78 -5.20 0.02
CA ARG A 54 -26.94 -4.40 -0.44
C ARG A 54 -27.75 -5.10 -1.54
N LEU A 55 -27.09 -5.78 -2.46
CA LEU A 55 -27.77 -6.56 -3.51
C LEU A 55 -28.48 -7.80 -2.97
N ARG A 56 -28.02 -8.33 -1.83
CA ARG A 56 -28.60 -9.50 -1.14
C ARG A 56 -29.59 -9.11 -0.03
N ASP A 57 -29.80 -7.82 0.19
CA ASP A 57 -30.58 -7.27 1.31
C ASP A 57 -30.06 -7.73 2.69
N GLU A 58 -28.74 -7.94 2.80
CA GLU A 58 -28.06 -8.33 4.02
C GLU A 58 -27.50 -7.10 4.74
N ASN A 59 -27.56 -7.10 6.08
CA ASN A 59 -26.94 -6.06 6.89
C ASN A 59 -25.41 -6.23 6.91
N TYR A 60 -24.67 -5.34 6.25
CA TYR A 60 -23.21 -5.37 6.22
C TYR A 60 -22.60 -4.59 7.37
N ALA A 61 -21.96 -5.28 8.30
CA ALA A 61 -21.12 -4.64 9.31
C ALA A 61 -19.77 -4.24 8.69
N ALA A 62 -19.54 -2.94 8.56
CA ALA A 62 -18.28 -2.40 8.10
C ALA A 62 -17.12 -2.89 8.98
N ARG A 63 -16.14 -3.57 8.37
CA ARG A 63 -14.89 -3.96 9.05
C ARG A 63 -13.96 -2.77 9.24
N ILE A 64 -14.07 -1.77 8.36
CA ILE A 64 -13.21 -0.59 8.35
C ILE A 64 -14.04 0.63 8.72
N PRO A 65 -13.67 1.37 9.79
CA PRO A 65 -14.31 2.62 10.14
C PRO A 65 -14.26 3.62 8.98
N GLU A 66 -15.34 4.38 8.78
CA GLU A 66 -15.47 5.28 7.63
C GLU A 66 -14.31 6.30 7.53
N GLU A 67 -13.85 6.82 8.68
CA GLU A 67 -12.71 7.74 8.74
C GLU A 67 -11.40 7.15 8.20
N MET A 68 -11.22 5.82 8.25
CA MET A 68 -10.01 5.15 7.77
C MET A 68 -10.08 4.80 6.29
N ARG A 69 -11.27 4.87 5.67
CA ARG A 69 -11.51 4.47 4.28
C ARG A 69 -10.89 5.45 3.30
N TRP A 70 -10.27 4.92 2.25
CA TRP A 70 -9.69 5.71 1.15
C TRP A 70 -10.65 6.77 0.63
N ARG A 71 -11.90 6.39 0.33
CA ARG A 71 -12.95 7.31 -0.17
C ARG A 71 -13.27 8.50 0.73
N TYR A 72 -12.95 8.42 2.03
CA TYR A 72 -13.22 9.49 2.99
C TYR A 72 -12.09 10.51 2.95
N TRP A 73 -10.86 10.07 3.23
CA TRP A 73 -9.74 10.97 3.36
C TRP A 73 -9.19 11.44 2.00
N SER A 74 -9.43 10.72 0.89
CA SER A 74 -9.05 11.19 -0.45
C SER A 74 -9.82 12.45 -0.89
N LYS A 75 -10.96 12.74 -0.26
CA LYS A 75 -11.75 13.97 -0.47
C LYS A 75 -11.29 15.14 0.41
N LEU A 76 -10.45 14.88 1.41
CA LEU A 76 -9.91 15.93 2.26
C LEU A 76 -8.89 16.75 1.45
N THR A 77 -8.88 18.05 1.68
CA THR A 77 -8.01 18.99 0.95
C THR A 77 -6.97 19.63 1.86
N GLY A 78 -5.87 20.10 1.26
CA GLY A 78 -4.83 20.84 1.95
C GLY A 78 -4.10 20.02 3.02
N SER A 79 -3.68 20.66 4.11
CA SER A 79 -2.88 20.01 5.16
C SER A 79 -3.67 18.98 5.98
N ASN A 80 -5.00 19.04 5.95
CA ASN A 80 -5.86 18.17 6.74
C ASN A 80 -5.72 16.70 6.35
N VAL A 81 -5.53 16.40 5.05
CA VAL A 81 -5.33 15.02 4.61
C VAL A 81 -4.01 14.44 5.13
N LEU A 82 -2.95 15.25 5.21
CA LEU A 82 -1.66 14.82 5.72
C LEU A 82 -1.72 14.52 7.22
N GLN A 83 -2.38 15.40 7.99
CA GLN A 83 -2.59 15.20 9.42
C GLN A 83 -3.44 13.95 9.68
N HIS A 84 -4.55 13.80 8.94
CA HIS A 84 -5.42 12.64 9.09
C HIS A 84 -4.71 11.32 8.77
N LEU A 85 -3.90 11.27 7.70
CA LEU A 85 -3.12 10.09 7.37
C LEU A 85 -2.08 9.77 8.46
N ARG A 86 -1.34 10.78 8.92
CA ARG A 86 -0.28 10.62 9.92
C ARG A 86 -0.82 10.22 11.29
N ASP A 87 -1.87 10.88 11.76
CA ASP A 87 -2.32 10.81 13.14
C ASP A 87 -3.40 9.75 13.37
N LYS A 88 -4.11 9.36 12.30
CA LYS A 88 -5.23 8.40 12.39
C LYS A 88 -5.01 7.17 11.51
N VAL A 89 -4.86 7.33 10.19
CA VAL A 89 -4.86 6.20 9.25
C VAL A 89 -3.64 5.29 9.42
N PHE A 90 -2.43 5.84 9.45
CA PHE A 90 -1.20 5.04 9.61
C PHE A 90 -1.11 4.34 10.97
N PRO A 91 -1.44 5.00 12.10
CA PRO A 91 -1.54 4.33 13.40
C PRO A 91 -2.54 3.16 13.40
N TRP A 92 -3.73 3.36 12.82
CA TRP A 92 -4.72 2.28 12.65
C TRP A 92 -4.20 1.17 11.73
N PHE A 93 -3.54 1.53 10.64
CA PHE A 93 -2.97 0.60 9.67
C PHE A 93 -1.89 -0.31 10.29
N ARG A 94 -1.02 0.25 11.15
CA ARG A 94 -0.05 -0.54 11.94
C ARG A 94 -0.73 -1.52 12.89
N GLN A 95 -1.83 -1.12 13.53
CA GLN A 95 -2.59 -2.00 14.42
C GLN A 95 -3.22 -3.16 13.66
N LEU A 96 -3.72 -2.93 12.43
CA LEU A 96 -4.27 -3.97 11.57
C LEU A 96 -3.21 -5.03 11.23
N GLY A 97 -2.03 -4.61 10.78
CA GLY A 97 -0.92 -5.52 10.48
C GLY A 97 -0.41 -6.32 11.69
N ASN A 98 -0.55 -5.78 12.90
CA ASN A 98 -0.26 -6.52 14.13
C ASN A 98 -1.38 -7.50 14.52
N SER A 99 -2.63 -7.17 14.24
CA SER A 99 -3.81 -7.97 14.61
C SER A 99 -3.97 -9.21 13.72
N GLU A 100 -3.68 -9.11 12.42
CA GLU A 100 -3.70 -10.27 11.51
C GLU A 100 -2.67 -11.34 11.91
N ARG A 101 -1.49 -10.93 12.41
CA ARG A 101 -0.51 -11.86 12.99
C ARG A 101 -1.03 -12.59 14.22
N VAL A 102 -1.82 -11.93 15.07
CA VAL A 102 -2.42 -12.58 16.25
C VAL A 102 -3.46 -13.61 15.84
N GLN A 103 -4.23 -13.37 14.76
CA GLN A 103 -5.15 -14.38 14.22
C GLN A 103 -4.41 -15.56 13.58
N ASN A 104 -3.30 -15.31 12.88
CA ASN A 104 -2.45 -16.36 12.32
C ASN A 104 -1.63 -17.11 13.40
N ALA A 105 -1.42 -16.51 14.58
CA ALA A 105 -0.71 -17.13 15.70
C ALA A 105 -1.62 -17.84 16.72
N ALA A 106 -2.94 -17.60 16.70
CA ALA A 106 -3.88 -18.06 17.74
C ALA A 106 -4.84 -19.20 17.32
N GLY A 107 -4.62 -19.89 16.19
CA GLY A 107 -5.41 -21.07 15.78
C GLY A 107 -4.60 -21.97 14.83
N VAL A 108 -3.84 -22.94 15.32
CA VAL A 108 -4.21 -24.37 15.51
C VAL A 108 -3.98 -25.24 14.25
N PHE A 109 -2.93 -26.06 14.37
CA PHE A 109 -2.45 -27.26 13.64
C PHE A 109 -1.67 -27.14 12.31
N PRO A 110 -0.51 -27.84 12.22
CA PRO A 110 0.29 -28.03 11.02
C PRO A 110 -0.33 -29.14 10.15
N ASP A 111 0.28 -29.39 8.99
CA ASP A 111 -0.18 -30.27 7.91
C ASP A 111 -1.12 -29.46 7.00
N ASN A 112 -0.79 -29.09 5.77
CA ASN A 112 0.14 -29.67 4.82
C ASN A 112 0.25 -28.72 3.62
N GLU A 113 1.47 -28.60 3.07
CA GLU A 113 1.77 -28.29 1.66
C GLU A 113 1.14 -27.06 0.99
N THR A 114 1.48 -25.83 1.43
CA THR A 114 1.58 -24.65 0.54
C THR A 114 2.53 -23.58 1.13
N GLU A 115 3.81 -23.94 1.34
CA GLU A 115 4.80 -23.09 2.04
C GLU A 115 5.20 -21.80 1.30
N THR A 116 4.85 -21.61 0.03
CA THR A 116 5.37 -20.47 -0.76
C THR A 116 4.56 -19.17 -0.68
N LEU A 117 3.29 -19.22 -0.25
CA LEU A 117 2.41 -18.04 -0.16
C LEU A 117 2.39 -17.42 1.24
N GLN A 118 2.62 -18.23 2.28
CA GLN A 118 2.57 -17.79 3.68
C GLN A 118 3.82 -17.00 4.07
N GLU A 119 5.01 -17.40 3.59
CA GLU A 119 6.24 -16.60 3.71
C GLU A 119 6.14 -15.24 2.99
N LYS A 120 5.43 -15.19 1.85
CA LYS A 120 5.23 -13.96 1.07
C LYS A 120 4.29 -12.96 1.76
N LYS A 121 3.22 -13.44 2.41
CA LYS A 121 2.35 -12.59 3.26
C LYS A 121 3.10 -12.02 4.46
N ASN A 122 3.92 -12.83 5.13
CA ASN A 122 4.73 -12.41 6.26
C ASN A 122 5.66 -11.24 5.92
N SER A 123 6.26 -11.22 4.72
CA SER A 123 7.17 -10.14 4.32
C SER A 123 6.48 -8.78 4.26
N PHE A 124 5.29 -8.72 3.64
CA PHE A 124 4.55 -7.47 3.53
C PHE A 124 3.95 -6.99 4.85
N GLU A 125 3.43 -7.92 5.67
CA GLU A 125 2.95 -7.63 7.03
C GLU A 125 4.07 -7.04 7.90
N LEU A 126 5.31 -7.55 7.79
CA LEU A 126 6.48 -6.99 8.48
C LEU A 126 6.76 -5.53 8.08
N TYR A 127 6.62 -5.19 6.79
CA TYR A 127 6.77 -3.81 6.33
C TYR A 127 5.65 -2.89 6.82
N MET A 128 4.45 -3.41 7.10
CA MET A 128 3.35 -2.61 7.66
C MET A 128 3.54 -2.25 9.14
N GLN A 129 4.22 -3.08 9.93
CA GLN A 129 4.33 -2.88 11.38
C GLN A 129 5.00 -1.56 11.76
N ASN A 130 5.99 -1.16 10.98
CA ASN A 130 6.74 0.09 11.16
C ASN A 130 6.33 1.16 10.14
N ALA A 131 5.14 1.04 9.54
CA ALA A 131 4.67 2.00 8.55
C ALA A 131 4.65 3.40 9.15
N GLU A 132 5.40 4.30 8.51
CA GLU A 132 5.43 5.73 8.83
C GLU A 132 5.05 6.51 7.58
N PHE A 133 4.20 7.53 7.77
CA PHE A 133 3.80 8.40 6.69
C PHE A 133 4.86 9.48 6.47
N LYS A 134 5.56 9.41 5.33
CA LYS A 134 6.73 10.26 5.02
C LYS A 134 6.42 11.38 4.02
N ILE A 135 5.24 11.38 3.39
CA ILE A 135 4.86 12.43 2.42
C ILE A 135 4.54 13.73 3.16
N ASN A 136 5.24 14.81 2.82
CA ASN A 136 5.11 16.13 3.46
C ASN A 136 4.33 17.16 2.62
N LYS A 137 4.05 16.87 1.33
CA LYS A 137 3.31 17.76 0.43
C LYS A 137 1.91 17.22 0.15
N ALA A 138 0.89 18.01 0.48
CA ALA A 138 -0.51 17.64 0.27
C ALA A 138 -0.83 17.48 -1.22
N SER A 139 -0.34 18.38 -2.07
CA SER A 139 -0.57 18.31 -3.53
C SER A 139 -0.01 17.03 -4.14
N LEU A 140 1.16 16.59 -3.69
CA LEU A 140 1.79 15.35 -4.15
C LEU A 140 0.97 14.13 -3.78
N LEU A 141 0.48 14.08 -2.53
CA LEU A 141 -0.39 13.01 -2.06
C LEU A 141 -1.69 12.96 -2.88
N ILE A 142 -2.35 14.10 -3.08
CA ILE A 142 -3.63 14.17 -3.82
C ILE A 142 -3.41 13.68 -5.27
N GLU A 143 -2.34 14.10 -5.93
CA GLU A 143 -2.01 13.58 -7.26
C GLU A 143 -1.72 12.09 -7.26
N ALA A 144 -0.97 11.60 -6.26
CA ALA A 144 -0.70 10.16 -6.12
C ALA A 144 -2.00 9.36 -5.94
N CYS A 145 -2.92 9.86 -5.10
CA CYS A 145 -4.23 9.25 -4.90
C CYS A 145 -5.04 9.21 -6.21
N ASN A 146 -5.08 10.32 -6.95
CA ASN A 146 -5.78 10.39 -8.23
C ASN A 146 -5.20 9.41 -9.25
N LEU A 147 -3.87 9.26 -9.32
CA LEU A 147 -3.22 8.30 -10.22
C LEU A 147 -3.57 6.86 -9.82
N ILE A 148 -3.55 6.54 -8.53
CA ILE A 148 -3.92 5.22 -8.01
C ILE A 148 -5.39 4.90 -8.32
N ASP A 149 -6.30 5.86 -8.14
CA ASP A 149 -7.72 5.69 -8.46
C ASP A 149 -7.94 5.40 -9.96
N GLN A 150 -7.15 6.03 -10.85
CA GLN A 150 -7.20 5.78 -12.29
C GLN A 150 -6.69 4.39 -12.71
N MET A 151 -5.81 3.77 -11.92
CA MET A 151 -5.29 2.42 -12.22
C MET A 151 -6.35 1.32 -12.04
N GLN A 152 -7.42 1.58 -11.27
CA GLN A 152 -8.51 0.64 -10.99
C GLN A 152 -7.99 -0.77 -10.61
N ILE A 153 -6.97 -0.81 -9.75
CA ILE A 153 -6.21 -2.03 -9.42
C ILE A 153 -7.13 -3.16 -8.97
N SER A 154 -8.14 -2.86 -8.16
CA SER A 154 -9.07 -3.84 -7.62
C SER A 154 -10.03 -4.43 -8.65
N ALA A 155 -10.22 -3.78 -9.80
CA ALA A 155 -11.02 -4.28 -10.91
C ALA A 155 -10.21 -5.20 -11.86
N GLN A 156 -8.89 -5.23 -11.72
CA GLN A 156 -8.00 -6.11 -12.48
C GLN A 156 -8.10 -7.55 -11.99
N ASN A 157 -7.60 -8.50 -12.79
CA ASN A 157 -7.54 -9.91 -12.42
C ASN A 157 -6.63 -10.15 -11.20
N GLN A 158 -6.94 -11.17 -10.39
CA GLN A 158 -6.18 -11.55 -9.21
C GLN A 158 -4.70 -11.82 -9.52
N ASP A 159 -4.40 -12.42 -10.68
CA ASP A 159 -3.02 -12.68 -11.12
C ASP A 159 -2.23 -11.38 -11.34
N VAL A 160 -2.85 -10.39 -11.99
CA VAL A 160 -2.25 -9.06 -12.24
C VAL A 160 -1.98 -8.34 -10.92
N GLN A 161 -2.89 -8.48 -9.96
CA GLN A 161 -2.71 -7.94 -8.62
C GLN A 161 -1.55 -8.64 -7.90
N GLY A 162 -1.46 -9.98 -7.98
CA GLY A 162 -0.35 -10.76 -7.43
C GLY A 162 1.00 -10.37 -8.01
N ASP A 163 1.08 -10.27 -9.34
CA ASP A 163 2.29 -9.81 -10.04
C ASP A 163 2.70 -8.37 -9.61
N LEU A 164 1.73 -7.49 -9.34
CA LEU A 164 1.99 -6.13 -8.86
C LEU A 164 2.67 -6.15 -7.48
N TYR A 165 2.20 -7.02 -6.58
CA TYR A 165 2.83 -7.18 -5.28
C TYR A 165 4.24 -7.71 -5.39
N GLU A 166 4.47 -8.73 -6.21
CA GLU A 166 5.81 -9.25 -6.44
C GLU A 166 6.72 -8.19 -7.05
N TYR A 167 6.19 -7.37 -7.97
CA TYR A 167 6.92 -6.26 -8.55
C TYR A 167 7.32 -5.22 -7.50
N LEU A 168 6.39 -4.75 -6.66
CA LEU A 168 6.65 -3.80 -5.59
C LEU A 168 7.67 -4.33 -4.57
N LEU A 169 7.54 -5.60 -4.16
CA LEU A 169 8.49 -6.26 -3.26
C LEU A 169 9.89 -6.40 -3.88
N SER A 170 9.97 -6.75 -5.17
CA SER A 170 11.25 -6.83 -5.88
C SER A 170 11.94 -5.47 -5.96
N LYS A 171 11.16 -4.40 -6.19
CA LYS A 171 11.64 -3.01 -6.21
C LYS A 171 12.10 -2.57 -4.83
N LEU A 172 11.37 -2.94 -3.78
CA LEU A 172 11.72 -2.62 -2.40
C LEU A 172 13.00 -3.34 -1.96
N SER A 173 13.15 -4.63 -2.26
CA SER A 173 14.40 -5.38 -2.02
C SER A 173 15.59 -4.80 -2.78
N THR A 174 15.39 -4.44 -4.06
CA THR A 174 16.42 -3.81 -4.89
C THR A 174 16.79 -2.41 -4.37
N ALA A 175 15.79 -1.61 -3.97
CA ALA A 175 16.00 -0.28 -3.41
C ALA A 175 16.67 -0.33 -2.03
N GLY A 176 16.36 -1.33 -1.18
CA GLY A 176 17.04 -1.54 0.10
C GLY A 176 18.53 -1.92 -0.06
N ARG A 177 18.87 -2.63 -1.15
CA ARG A 177 20.26 -2.95 -1.53
C ARG A 177 20.98 -1.73 -2.14
N ASN A 178 20.28 -0.91 -2.92
CA ASN A 178 20.84 0.27 -3.59
C ASN A 178 20.82 1.56 -2.75
N GLY A 179 20.00 1.63 -1.70
CA GLY A 179 20.00 2.73 -0.71
C GLY A 179 21.29 2.81 0.10
N GLN A 180 22.08 1.74 0.08
CA GLN A 180 23.44 1.66 0.66
C GLN A 180 24.53 2.12 -0.33
N PHE A 181 24.17 2.40 -1.60
CA PHE A 181 25.10 2.72 -2.69
C PHE A 181 24.92 4.13 -3.28
N ARG A 182 24.28 5.04 -2.54
CA ARG A 182 24.11 6.44 -2.96
C ARG A 182 24.67 7.42 -1.94
N THR A 183 25.95 7.27 -1.61
CA THR A 183 26.83 8.44 -1.49
C THR A 183 27.86 8.33 -2.62
N PRO A 184 27.69 9.02 -3.76
CA PRO A 184 28.86 9.33 -4.57
C PRO A 184 29.73 10.26 -3.72
N ALA A 185 30.86 9.74 -3.25
CA ALA A 185 31.95 10.57 -2.75
C ALA A 185 32.47 11.40 -3.93
N THR A 186 31.84 12.54 -4.18
CA THR A 186 32.41 13.57 -5.03
C THR A 186 32.40 14.87 -4.23
N LEU A 187 33.40 15.03 -3.37
CA LEU A 187 34.27 16.21 -3.27
C LEU A 187 35.23 15.99 -2.08
N PHE A 188 36.45 15.54 -2.37
CA PHE A 188 37.61 15.96 -1.60
C PHE A 188 38.69 16.36 -2.61
N VAL A 189 38.89 17.68 -2.67
CA VAL A 189 40.09 18.46 -3.04
C VAL A 189 40.78 18.12 -4.35
#